data_AF-C8KHY8-F1
#
_entry.id   AF-C8KHY8-F1
#
_cell.length_a   1.000
_cell.length_b   1.000
_cell.length_c   1.000
_cell.angle_alpha   90.00
_cell.angle_beta   90.00
_cell.angle_gamma   90.00
#
_symmetry.space_group_name_H-M   'P 1'
#
loop_
_entity.id
_entity.type
_entity.pdbx_description
1 polymer ?
#
loop_
_entity_poly.entity_id
_entity_poly.type
_entity_poly.pdbx_seq_one_letter_code
_entity_poly.pdbx_strand_id
1 'polypeptide(L)' 'TEKFNILIDDSLTVKQIVEVETDSGIKFKVLTRIDTNVELNYIKNGGILNYMIRKFL' A
#
# COMPACT_ATOMS: atom_id res chain seq x y z
N THR A 1 -20.84 -7.89 -9.10
CA THR A 1 -19.38 -7.69 -8.99
C THR A 1 -19.19 -6.61 -7.96
N GLU A 2 -18.51 -6.88 -6.86
CA GLU A 2 -18.29 -5.88 -5.80
C GLU A 2 -17.05 -5.05 -6.12
N LYS A 3 -17.08 -3.75 -5.80
CA LYS A 3 -15.94 -2.83 -5.94
C LYS A 3 -15.37 -2.53 -4.57
N PHE A 4 -14.05 -2.66 -4.44
CA PHE A 4 -13.32 -2.40 -3.20
C PHE A 4 -12.46 -1.15 -3.39
N ASN A 5 -12.69 -0.14 -2.55
CA ASN A 5 -11.88 1.06 -2.45
C ASN A 5 -10.94 0.91 -1.26
N ILE A 6 -9.63 0.88 -1.54
CA ILE A 6 -8.59 0.77 -0.52
C ILE A 6 -7.98 2.15 -0.35
N LEU A 7 -8.26 2.80 0.77
CA LEU A 7 -7.78 4.14 1.06
C LEU A 7 -6.34 4.06 1.59
N ILE A 8 -5.36 4.36 0.73
CA ILE A 8 -3.93 4.37 1.07
C ILE A 8 -3.43 5.81 0.99
N ASP A 9 -2.74 6.27 2.03
CA ASP A 9 -2.08 7.57 2.10
C ASP A 9 -0.55 7.46 1.99
N ASP A 10 0.13 8.59 1.76
CA ASP A 10 1.61 8.65 1.68
C ASP A 10 2.30 8.36 3.02
N SER A 11 1.55 8.39 4.13
CA SER A 11 2.00 8.03 5.47
C SER A 11 2.01 6.53 5.74
N LEU A 12 1.91 5.69 4.70
CA LEU A 12 1.97 4.24 4.81
C LEU A 12 3.17 3.76 5.66
N THR A 13 2.88 2.90 6.63
CA THR A 13 3.83 2.25 7.54
C THR A 13 3.84 0.74 7.37
N VAL A 14 4.90 0.10 7.87
CA VAL A 14 5.03 -1.36 7.92
C VAL A 14 3.89 -1.94 8.77
N LYS A 15 3.24 -3.02 8.29
CA LYS A 15 2.10 -3.67 8.95
C LYS A 15 0.95 -2.72 9.30
N GLN A 16 0.72 -1.69 8.48
CA GLN A 16 -0.39 -0.77 8.68
C GLN A 16 -1.73 -1.47 8.47
N ILE A 17 -2.71 -1.12 9.32
CA ILE A 17 -4.10 -1.49 9.12
C ILE A 17 -4.77 -0.41 8.26
N VAL A 18 -5.35 -0.81 7.14
CA VAL A 18 -6.08 0.09 6.23
C VAL A 18 -7.56 -0.27 6.21
N GLU A 19 -8.40 0.73 6.00
CA GLU A 19 -9.84 0.55 5.83
C GLU A 19 -10.15 0.33 4.34
N VAL A 20 -10.96 -0.68 4.08
CA VAL A 20 -11.49 -0.99 2.75
C VAL A 20 -12.98 -0.70 2.78
N GLU A 21 -13.44 0.10 1.83
CA GLU A 21 -14.85 0.41 1.63
C GLU A 21 -15.37 -0.33 0.40
N THR A 22 -16.52 -0.97 0.51
CA THR A 22 -17.20 -1.59 -0.63
C THR A 22 -18.27 -0.66 -1.19
N ASP A 23 -18.60 -0.83 -2.48
CA ASP A 23 -19.75 -0.17 -3.10
C ASP A 23 -21.10 -0.54 -2.48
N SER A 24 -21.15 -1.66 -1.75
CA SER A 24 -22.29 -2.09 -0.93
C SER A 24 -22.38 -1.36 0.43
N GLY A 25 -21.45 -0.45 0.74
CA GLY A 25 -21.42 0.32 1.98
C GLY A 25 -20.81 -0.40 3.18
N ILE A 26 -20.23 -1.58 2.97
CA ILE A 26 -19.55 -2.35 4.02
C ILE A 26 -18.12 -1.82 4.16
N LYS A 27 -17.70 -1.55 5.40
CA LYS A 27 -16.33 -1.16 5.72
C LYS A 27 -15.67 -2.21 6.59
N PHE A 28 -14.44 -2.57 6.26
CA PHE A 28 -13.66 -3.49 7.08
C PHE A 28 -12.19 -3.13 7.07
N LYS A 29 -11.49 -3.55 8.13
CA LYS A 29 -10.07 -3.27 8.33
C LYS A 29 -9.23 -4.45 7.89
N VAL A 30 -8.18 -4.21 7.12
CA VAL A 30 -7.24 -5.24 6.66
C VAL A 30 -5.81 -4.84 6.99
N LEU A 31 -4.98 -5.85 7.25
CA LEU A 31 -3.55 -5.66 7.47
C LEU A 31 -2.81 -5.64 6.13
N THR A 32 -2.06 -4.57 5.89
CA THR A 32 -1.11 -4.51 4.75
C THR A 32 0.07 -5.45 5.00
N ARG A 33 0.39 -6.27 4.00
CA ARG A 33 1.52 -7.24 4.06
C ARG A 33 2.82 -6.59 3.61
N ILE A 34 3.15 -5.46 4.23
CA ILE A 34 4.44 -4.80 4.12
C ILE A 34 5.17 -5.13 5.40
N ASP A 35 6.15 -6.02 5.33
CA ASP A 35 6.80 -6.59 6.51
C ASP A 35 8.10 -5.85 6.85
N THR A 36 8.70 -5.15 5.87
CA THR A 36 9.96 -4.41 6.05
C THR A 36 9.91 -2.98 5.53
N ASN A 37 10.75 -2.11 6.09
CA ASN A 37 10.94 -0.74 5.60
C ASN A 37 11.51 -0.69 4.17
N VAL A 38 12.24 -1.74 3.76
CA VAL A 38 12.80 -1.84 2.41
C VAL A 38 11.67 -2.03 1.39
N GLU A 39 10.72 -2.92 1.67
CA GLU A 39 9.53 -3.10 0.83
C GLU A 39 8.68 -1.84 0.76
N LEU A 40 8.50 -1.15 1.90
CA LEU A 40 7.81 0.13 1.94
C LEU A 40 8.44 1.14 0.97
N ASN A 41 9.77 1.24 0.97
CA ASN A 41 10.49 2.12 0.04
C ASN A 41 10.32 1.69 -1.42
N TYR A 42 10.29 0.38 -1.71
CA TYR A 42 10.01 -0.08 -3.07
C TYR A 42 8.60 0.31 -3.52
N ILE A 43 7.59 0.11 -2.68
CA ILE A 43 6.20 0.47 -2.99
C ILE A 43 6.08 1.98 -3.23
N LYS A 44 6.68 2.81 -2.35
CA LYS A 44 6.69 4.28 -2.51
C LYS A 44 7.35 4.74 -3.81
N ASN A 45 8.30 3.97 -4.33
CA ASN A 45 8.97 4.27 -5.60
C ASN A 45 8.29 3.62 -6.82
N GLY A 46 7.15 2.95 -6.65
CA GLY A 46 6.45 2.26 -7.74
C GLY A 46 7.11 0.95 -8.15
N GLY A 47 7.82 0.30 -7.24
CA GLY A 47 8.46 -1.00 -7.41
C GLY A 47 9.98 -0.97 -7.26
N ILE A 48 10.58 -2.15 -7.11
CA ILE A 48 12.03 -2.29 -6.89
C ILE A 48 12.87 -1.78 -8.07
N LEU A 49 12.40 -1.97 -9.30
CA LEU A 49 13.12 -1.51 -10.49
C LEU A 49 13.18 0.01 -10.54
N ASN A 50 12.04 0.67 -10.31
CA ASN A 50 11.96 2.13 -10.26
C ASN A 50 12.79 2.70 -9.12
N TYR A 51 12.79 2.06 -7.94
CA TYR A 51 13.66 2.42 -6.83
C TYR A 51 15.15 2.36 -7.23
N MET A 52 15.57 1.28 -7.89
CA MET A 52 16.96 1.10 -8.31
C MET A 52 17.38 2.15 -9.34
N ILE A 53 16.59 2.35 -10.41
CA ILE A 53 16.89 3.34 -11.45
C ILE A 53 17.07 4.74 -10.84
N ARG A 54 16.17 5.16 -9.94
CA ARG A 54 16.26 6.45 -9.24
C ARG A 54 17.44 6.58 -8.29
N LYS A 55 18.00 5.46 -7.83
CA LYS A 55 19.15 5.42 -6.91
C LYS A 55 20.49 5.45 -7.64
N PHE A 56 20.52 5.02 -8.90
CA PHE A 56 21.72 5.01 -9.75
C PHE A 56 21.88 6.29 -10.59
N LEU A 57 20.78 6.99 -10.87
CA LEU A 57 20.78 8.37 -11.37
C LEU A 57 21.24 9.34 -10.27
#